data_AF-A0A2P4T0U7-F1
#
_entry.id   AF-A0A2P4T0U7-F1
#
_cell.length_a   1.000
_cell.length_b   1.000
_cell.length_c   1.000
_cell.angle_alpha   90.00
_cell.angle_beta   90.00
_cell.angle_gamma   90.00
#
_symmetry.space_group_name_H-M   'P 1'
#
loop_
_entity.id
_entity.type
_entity.pdbx_description
1 polymer ?
#
loop_
_entity_poly.entity_id
_entity_poly.type
_entity_poly.pdbx_seq_one_letter_code
_entity_poly.pdbx_strand_id
1 'polypeptide(L)'
;MRPGAVALVTGRGARRRGEPSVVGRHVQDFVRVAERGGETLPERGAANAKLNNFCLLEPTLQLLGVQFNENVAHDIMIGKRGAATKILYELYVALEKKRKTKLTGVAMEAMRPAAPARLKSIGSVSFQEVSDHSEMKSKAIEDKIAHIHILEQQKSLKSQEEQRAQDSEKDTYKEINKFEKSMVGNAFEVHSQVTDSEIQESLQTQNLQETTLETTAQAATELLPTCSDDDYVRKIQKHLEEDMFAREQREKRRRKMLMEQLIAHEAEEEIYQEEQLVYRLMRQSQQERRIAVQLMHVRHEKEVLKQNRIFREKQYEERRLKEFQEALDREA
;
A
#
# COMPACT_ATOMS: atom_id res chain seq x y z
N MET A 1 70.59 51.26 -38.77
CA MET A 1 71.62 50.70 -37.88
C MET A 1 71.04 50.56 -36.48
N ARG A 2 71.11 49.37 -35.86
CA ARG A 2 71.09 49.16 -34.39
C ARG A 2 72.45 49.64 -33.82
N PRO A 3 72.71 49.78 -32.48
CA PRO A 3 72.04 49.26 -31.26
C PRO A 3 71.78 50.39 -30.22
N GLY A 4 71.19 50.27 -29.02
CA GLY A 4 71.10 49.21 -28.01
C GLY A 4 72.02 49.55 -26.82
N ALA A 5 71.47 49.98 -25.68
CA ALA A 5 72.10 49.88 -24.35
C ALA A 5 71.10 50.18 -23.23
N VAL A 6 71.03 49.26 -22.26
CA VAL A 6 70.26 49.28 -21.01
C VAL A 6 71.24 49.37 -19.85
N ALA A 7 71.01 50.26 -18.87
CA ALA A 7 71.34 50.13 -17.44
C ALA A 7 70.89 51.43 -16.72
N LEU A 8 69.81 51.45 -15.93
CA LEU A 8 69.67 51.05 -14.51
C LEU A 8 70.22 52.06 -13.47
N VAL A 9 69.35 52.27 -12.47
CA VAL A 9 69.54 52.59 -11.04
C VAL A 9 69.18 54.02 -10.54
N THR A 10 68.32 54.00 -9.51
CA THR A 10 67.96 55.00 -8.47
C THR A 10 66.89 56.04 -8.85
N GLY A 11 65.84 56.31 -8.07
CA GLY A 11 65.46 55.84 -6.74
C GLY A 11 64.83 56.96 -5.89
N ARG A 12 63.50 56.90 -5.72
CA ARG A 12 62.66 57.41 -4.61
C ARG A 12 62.28 58.90 -4.52
N GLY A 13 60.96 59.13 -4.39
CA GLY A 13 60.42 60.34 -3.76
C GLY A 13 58.96 60.71 -4.08
N ALA A 14 57.99 59.78 -4.02
CA ALA A 14 56.57 60.13 -4.17
C ALA A 14 55.75 59.84 -2.90
N ARG A 15 55.02 60.88 -2.49
CA ARG A 15 54.28 61.07 -1.24
C ARG A 15 53.14 60.04 -1.07
N ARG A 16 53.04 59.44 0.12
CA ARG A 16 51.85 58.71 0.57
C ARG A 16 50.77 59.71 1.01
N ARG A 17 49.61 59.71 0.34
CA ARG A 17 48.32 60.10 0.94
C ARG A 17 47.52 58.82 1.16
N GLY A 18 47.01 58.66 2.38
CA GLY A 18 46.44 57.41 2.88
C GLY A 18 45.15 57.00 2.17
N GLU A 19 45.10 55.72 1.81
CA GLU A 19 43.88 55.00 1.46
C GLU A 19 43.17 54.53 2.75
N PRO A 20 41.83 54.60 2.83
CA PRO A 20 41.10 54.10 3.97
C PRO A 20 41.04 52.56 3.96
N SER A 21 41.29 51.99 5.14
CA SER A 21 41.29 50.56 5.49
C SER A 21 40.06 49.79 4.97
N VAL A 22 40.32 48.60 4.41
CA VAL A 22 39.37 47.61 3.89
C VAL A 22 38.30 47.17 4.92
N VAL A 23 38.53 47.42 6.21
CA VAL A 23 37.60 47.08 7.30
C VAL A 23 36.36 47.99 7.29
N GLY A 24 36.44 49.20 6.74
CA GLY A 24 35.31 50.14 6.71
C GLY A 24 34.23 49.84 5.65
N ARG A 25 34.56 49.07 4.60
CA ARG A 25 33.60 48.71 3.55
C ARG A 25 32.67 47.57 3.96
N HIS A 26 33.17 46.60 4.72
CA HIS A 26 32.34 45.48 5.19
C HIS A 26 31.32 45.87 6.26
N VAL A 27 31.58 46.93 7.04
CA VAL A 27 30.59 47.42 8.02
C VAL A 27 29.44 48.14 7.32
N GLN A 28 29.69 48.89 6.25
CA GLN A 28 28.63 49.56 5.48
C GLN A 28 27.78 48.57 4.67
N ASP A 29 28.36 47.51 4.13
CA ASP A 29 27.59 46.47 3.43
C ASP A 29 26.76 45.61 4.41
N PHE A 30 27.22 45.41 5.66
CA PHE A 30 26.44 44.71 6.68
C PHE A 30 25.24 45.53 7.18
N VAL A 31 25.41 46.84 7.36
CA VAL A 31 24.31 47.75 7.76
C VAL A 31 23.29 47.88 6.62
N ARG A 32 23.72 47.88 5.36
CA ARG A 32 22.82 48.00 4.20
C ARG A 32 22.03 46.72 3.88
N VAL A 33 22.49 45.56 4.36
CA VAL A 33 21.75 44.28 4.32
C VAL A 33 20.75 44.20 5.49
N ALA A 34 21.10 44.74 6.66
CA ALA A 34 20.20 44.79 7.82
C ALA A 34 18.97 45.70 7.59
N GLU A 35 19.10 46.79 6.83
CA GLU A 35 18.00 47.72 6.56
C GLU A 35 17.09 47.30 5.40
N ARG A 36 17.46 46.28 4.61
CA ARG A 36 16.60 45.71 3.55
C ARG A 36 15.82 44.46 3.98
N GLY A 37 16.01 44.01 5.23
CA GLY A 37 15.25 42.90 5.83
C GLY A 37 14.00 43.33 6.62
N GLY A 38 13.61 44.61 6.55
CA GLY A 38 12.48 45.19 7.27
C GLY A 38 11.10 44.98 6.62
N GLU A 39 10.96 44.09 5.64
CA GLU A 39 9.64 43.63 5.21
C GLU A 39 9.19 42.50 6.14
N THR A 40 8.41 42.88 7.15
CA THR A 40 7.72 41.97 8.06
C THR A 40 6.87 40.97 7.27
N LEU A 41 7.42 39.79 7.02
CA LEU A 41 6.63 38.61 6.71
C LEU A 41 5.63 38.42 7.86
N PRO A 42 4.31 38.42 7.59
CA PRO A 42 3.35 38.34 8.67
C PRO A 42 3.54 37.00 9.37
N GLU A 43 3.45 37.02 10.70
CA GLU A 43 3.35 35.86 11.59
C GLU A 43 2.13 34.96 11.25
N ARG A 44 1.96 34.50 10.01
CA ARG A 44 0.77 33.74 9.57
C ARG A 44 0.62 32.45 10.38
N GLY A 45 1.73 31.84 10.80
CA GLY A 45 1.71 30.68 11.69
C GLY A 45 1.22 31.01 13.11
N ALA A 46 1.70 32.10 13.72
CA ALA A 46 1.33 32.46 15.09
C ALA A 46 -0.04 33.15 15.15
N ALA A 47 -0.44 33.91 14.14
CA ALA A 47 -1.76 34.54 14.04
C ALA A 47 -2.87 33.50 13.87
N ASN A 48 -2.66 32.47 13.04
CA ASN A 48 -3.63 31.37 12.89
C ASN A 48 -3.75 30.53 14.17
N ALA A 49 -2.63 30.29 14.87
CA ALA A 49 -2.64 29.61 16.16
C ALA A 49 -3.35 30.45 17.26
N LYS A 50 -3.11 31.76 17.29
CA LYS A 50 -3.81 32.71 18.18
C LYS A 50 -5.33 32.69 17.91
N LEU A 51 -5.76 32.75 16.65
CA LEU A 51 -7.18 32.65 16.27
C LEU A 51 -7.81 31.33 16.71
N ASN A 52 -7.16 30.20 16.44
CA ASN A 52 -7.66 28.89 16.87
C ASN A 52 -7.81 28.82 18.39
N ASN A 53 -6.83 29.33 19.14
CA ASN A 53 -6.92 29.40 20.60
C ASN A 53 -8.11 30.25 21.08
N PHE A 54 -8.43 31.36 20.39
CA PHE A 54 -9.60 32.18 20.73
C PHE A 54 -10.92 31.49 20.38
N CYS A 55 -11.01 30.78 19.24
CA CYS A 55 -12.17 29.97 18.89
C CYS A 55 -12.42 28.83 19.89
N LEU A 56 -11.35 28.25 20.47
CA LEU A 56 -11.49 27.22 21.51
C LEU A 56 -12.01 27.78 22.85
N LEU A 57 -11.73 29.05 23.14
CA LEU A 57 -12.17 29.70 24.38
C LEU A 57 -13.61 30.21 24.29
N GLU A 58 -14.10 30.54 23.10
CA GLU A 58 -15.43 31.08 22.87
C GLU A 58 -16.56 30.25 23.51
N PRO A 59 -16.66 28.91 23.33
CA PRO A 59 -17.73 28.11 23.94
C PRO A 59 -17.69 28.12 25.47
N THR A 60 -16.50 28.18 26.05
CA THR A 60 -16.33 28.18 27.52
C THR A 60 -16.73 29.51 28.14
N LEU A 61 -16.40 30.62 27.48
CA LEU A 61 -16.75 31.96 27.91
C LEU A 61 -18.25 32.23 27.72
N GLN A 62 -18.83 31.73 26.62
CA GLN A 62 -20.26 31.82 26.36
C GLN A 62 -21.07 31.05 27.42
N LEU A 63 -20.60 29.88 27.87
CA LEU A 63 -21.21 29.15 28.98
C LEU A 63 -21.17 29.93 30.30
N LEU A 64 -20.12 30.74 30.50
CA LEU A 64 -20.01 31.66 31.64
C LEU A 64 -20.90 32.91 31.51
N GLY A 65 -21.56 33.11 30.36
CA GLY A 65 -22.38 34.29 30.06
C GLY A 65 -21.54 35.51 29.66
N VAL A 66 -20.27 35.31 29.28
CA VAL A 66 -19.37 36.35 28.78
C VAL A 66 -19.50 36.41 27.26
N GLN A 67 -19.70 37.59 26.71
CA GLN A 67 -19.86 37.78 25.26
C GLN A 67 -18.49 37.87 24.59
N PHE A 68 -18.00 36.73 24.11
CA PHE A 68 -16.74 36.64 23.39
C PHE A 68 -17.00 36.36 21.91
N ASN A 69 -16.82 37.37 21.05
CA ASN A 69 -17.08 37.30 19.61
C ASN A 69 -15.77 37.47 18.80
N GLU A 70 -15.79 37.08 17.53
CA GLU A 70 -14.66 37.22 16.58
C GLU A 70 -14.07 38.65 16.55
N ASN A 71 -14.93 39.67 16.58
CA ASN A 71 -14.49 41.08 16.59
C ASN A 71 -13.73 41.45 17.87
N VAL A 72 -14.12 40.88 19.02
CA VAL A 72 -13.46 41.14 20.30
C VAL A 72 -12.14 40.36 20.37
N ALA A 73 -12.12 39.13 19.87
CA ALA A 73 -10.89 38.35 19.71
C ALA A 73 -9.88 39.09 18.80
N HIS A 74 -10.35 39.65 17.70
CA HIS A 74 -9.53 40.46 16.79
C HIS A 74 -8.98 41.73 17.47
N ASP A 75 -9.82 42.45 18.22
CA ASP A 75 -9.40 43.62 19.00
C ASP A 75 -8.31 43.26 20.05
N ILE A 76 -8.38 42.07 20.67
CA ILE A 76 -7.34 41.57 21.59
C ILE A 76 -6.06 41.20 20.83
N MET A 77 -6.19 40.56 19.67
CA MET A 77 -5.06 40.17 18.83
C MET A 77 -4.26 41.38 18.34
N ILE A 78 -4.95 42.49 18.04
CA ILE A 78 -4.34 43.77 17.65
C ILE A 78 -3.77 44.51 18.88
N GLY A 79 -4.06 44.06 20.10
CA GLY A 79 -3.60 44.70 21.34
C GLY A 79 -4.31 46.02 21.61
N LYS A 80 -5.56 46.17 21.15
CA LYS A 80 -6.35 47.38 21.36
C LYS A 80 -6.51 47.65 22.85
N ARG A 81 -6.11 48.85 23.29
CA ARG A 81 -6.16 49.23 24.70
C ARG A 81 -7.60 49.12 25.23
N GLY A 82 -7.76 48.44 26.36
CA GLY A 82 -9.05 48.25 27.03
C GLY A 82 -9.85 47.02 26.58
N ALA A 83 -9.56 46.40 25.43
CA ALA A 83 -10.29 45.22 24.95
C ALA A 83 -10.11 44.01 25.88
N ALA A 84 -8.86 43.70 26.24
CA ALA A 84 -8.56 42.62 27.18
C ALA A 84 -9.09 42.93 28.60
N THR A 85 -8.95 44.18 29.05
CA THR A 85 -9.42 44.61 30.38
C THR A 85 -10.93 44.44 30.53
N LYS A 86 -11.69 44.78 29.49
CA LYS A 86 -13.15 44.61 29.47
C LYS A 86 -13.56 43.15 29.62
N ILE A 87 -12.93 42.23 28.86
CA ILE A 87 -13.24 40.80 28.98
C ILE A 87 -12.82 40.24 30.33
N LEU A 88 -11.67 40.65 30.86
CA LEU A 88 -11.21 40.18 32.17
C LEU A 88 -12.17 40.63 33.29
N TYR A 89 -12.70 41.86 33.20
CA TYR A 89 -13.68 42.35 34.15
C TYR A 89 -15.03 41.62 34.01
N GLU A 90 -15.51 41.40 32.79
CA GLU A 90 -16.73 40.62 32.54
C GLU A 90 -16.60 39.17 33.03
N LEU A 91 -15.43 38.54 32.82
CA LEU A 91 -15.11 37.21 33.33
C LEU A 91 -15.08 37.18 34.86
N TYR A 92 -14.47 38.18 35.51
CA TYR A 92 -14.45 38.31 36.96
C TYR A 92 -15.86 38.36 37.54
N VAL A 93 -16.72 39.23 36.99
CA VAL A 93 -18.12 39.37 37.42
C VAL A 93 -18.91 38.08 37.17
N ALA A 94 -18.72 37.42 36.03
CA ALA A 94 -19.36 36.16 35.70
C ALA A 94 -18.97 35.03 36.69
N LEU A 95 -17.68 34.91 37.01
CA LEU A 95 -17.18 33.92 37.96
C LEU A 95 -17.67 34.19 39.38
N GLU A 96 -17.68 35.45 39.83
CA GLU A 96 -18.24 35.82 41.13
C GLU A 96 -19.72 35.45 41.24
N LYS A 97 -20.51 35.74 40.21
CA LYS A 97 -21.94 35.41 40.17
C LYS A 97 -22.13 33.89 40.29
N LYS A 98 -21.32 33.09 39.58
CA LYS A 98 -21.40 31.61 39.64
C LYS A 98 -20.97 31.01 40.99
N ARG A 99 -20.01 31.64 41.66
CA ARG A 99 -19.63 31.26 43.04
C ARG A 99 -20.76 31.57 44.03
N LYS A 100 -21.44 32.71 43.87
CA LYS A 100 -22.58 33.11 44.70
C LYS A 100 -23.81 32.21 44.52
N THR A 101 -24.01 31.66 43.32
CA THR A 101 -25.13 30.74 43.02
C THR A 101 -24.86 29.27 43.36
N LYS A 102 -23.72 28.92 43.97
CA LYS A 102 -23.30 27.54 44.32
C LYS A 102 -23.50 26.52 43.17
N LEU A 103 -23.27 26.95 41.94
CA LEU A 103 -23.45 26.11 40.76
C LEU A 103 -22.24 25.16 40.62
N THR A 104 -22.34 23.97 41.23
CA THR A 104 -21.29 22.93 41.22
C THR A 104 -20.98 22.49 39.79
N GLY A 105 -19.73 22.09 39.50
CA GLY A 105 -19.25 21.74 38.15
C GLY A 105 -20.15 20.77 37.36
N VAL A 106 -20.91 19.92 38.04
CA VAL A 106 -21.91 19.01 37.45
C VAL A 106 -23.13 19.75 36.89
N ALA A 107 -23.61 20.81 37.55
CA ALA A 107 -24.71 21.65 37.07
C ALA A 107 -24.27 22.54 35.89
N MET A 108 -22.99 22.93 35.84
CA MET A 108 -22.39 23.61 34.69
C MET A 108 -22.29 22.72 33.46
N GLU A 109 -21.90 21.45 33.64
CA GLU A 109 -21.89 20.42 32.60
C GLU A 109 -23.32 20.15 32.07
N ALA A 110 -24.34 20.23 32.93
CA ALA A 110 -25.75 20.06 32.57
C ALA A 110 -26.39 21.32 31.94
N MET A 111 -25.88 22.52 32.23
CA MET A 111 -26.28 23.78 31.59
C MET A 111 -25.48 24.09 30.32
N ARG A 112 -24.44 23.29 30.02
CA ARG A 112 -23.87 23.21 28.68
C ARG A 112 -25.06 22.95 27.75
N PRO A 113 -25.35 23.82 26.76
CA PRO A 113 -26.40 23.49 25.81
C PRO A 113 -26.07 22.10 25.32
N ALA A 114 -27.01 21.15 25.46
CA ALA A 114 -26.84 19.80 24.94
C ALA A 114 -26.26 19.98 23.55
N ALA A 115 -24.97 19.63 23.40
CA ALA A 115 -24.19 19.87 22.18
C ALA A 115 -25.14 19.58 21.04
N PRO A 116 -25.45 20.57 20.17
CA PRO A 116 -26.73 20.67 19.52
C PRO A 116 -27.31 19.30 19.31
N ALA A 117 -28.43 19.02 19.98
CA ALA A 117 -29.38 18.01 19.54
C ALA A 117 -29.95 18.44 18.16
N ARG A 118 -29.02 18.65 17.22
CA ARG A 118 -29.05 18.70 15.77
C ARG A 118 -27.82 17.90 15.27
N LEU A 119 -27.52 16.79 15.94
CA LEU A 119 -26.97 15.57 15.34
C LEU A 119 -28.02 14.46 15.36
N LYS A 120 -29.26 14.86 15.09
CA LYS A 120 -30.30 14.02 14.49
C LYS A 120 -30.84 14.81 13.30
N SER A 121 -30.08 14.79 12.20
CA SER A 121 -30.56 14.87 10.81
C SER A 121 -29.48 15.25 9.79
N ILE A 122 -28.34 15.88 10.14
CA ILE A 122 -27.36 16.33 9.11
C ILE A 122 -25.86 16.06 9.42
N GLY A 123 -25.49 15.48 10.57
CA GLY A 123 -24.06 15.15 10.84
C GLY A 123 -23.77 13.83 11.55
N SER A 124 -24.79 13.03 11.87
CA SER A 124 -24.63 11.64 12.31
C SER A 124 -24.05 10.72 11.22
N VAL A 125 -23.97 11.26 10.01
CA VAL A 125 -23.44 10.65 8.77
C VAL A 125 -21.91 10.48 8.83
N SER A 126 -21.14 11.14 9.70
CA SER A 126 -19.67 11.13 9.57
C SER A 126 -18.87 10.28 10.57
N PHE A 127 -19.45 9.86 11.68
CA PHE A 127 -18.75 8.98 12.65
C PHE A 127 -19.45 7.64 12.85
N GLN A 128 -20.78 7.59 12.70
CA GLN A 128 -21.51 6.33 12.65
C GLN A 128 -21.25 5.65 11.31
N GLU A 129 -21.35 6.35 10.18
CA GLU A 129 -21.07 5.74 8.87
C GLU A 129 -19.60 5.39 8.71
N VAL A 130 -18.64 6.08 9.32
CA VAL A 130 -17.24 5.64 9.26
C VAL A 130 -17.02 4.39 10.12
N SER A 131 -17.70 4.27 11.27
CA SER A 131 -17.72 3.04 12.07
C SER A 131 -18.40 1.90 11.32
N ASP A 132 -19.62 2.10 10.86
CA ASP A 132 -20.44 1.11 10.13
C ASP A 132 -19.80 0.76 8.77
N HIS A 133 -19.16 1.71 8.08
CA HIS A 133 -18.42 1.46 6.83
C HIS A 133 -17.10 0.74 7.09
N SER A 134 -16.42 1.01 8.22
CA SER A 134 -15.23 0.25 8.63
C SER A 134 -15.60 -1.18 9.05
N GLU A 135 -16.74 -1.36 9.71
CA GLU A 135 -17.28 -2.66 10.10
C GLU A 135 -17.80 -3.44 8.90
N MET A 136 -18.51 -2.79 7.97
CA MET A 136 -18.95 -3.40 6.72
C MET A 136 -17.77 -3.77 5.82
N LYS A 137 -16.72 -2.95 5.75
CA LYS A 137 -15.48 -3.29 5.05
C LYS A 137 -14.76 -4.47 5.71
N SER A 138 -14.70 -4.49 7.04
CA SER A 138 -14.10 -5.60 7.80
C SER A 138 -14.87 -6.90 7.56
N LYS A 139 -16.21 -6.89 7.66
CA LYS A 139 -17.06 -8.05 7.35
C LYS A 139 -16.94 -8.49 5.90
N ALA A 140 -16.92 -7.57 4.94
CA ALA A 140 -16.74 -7.91 3.53
C ALA A 140 -15.37 -8.53 3.23
N ILE A 141 -14.33 -8.15 3.97
CA ILE A 141 -13.00 -8.77 3.89
C ILE A 141 -13.04 -10.17 4.52
N GLU A 142 -13.65 -10.33 5.70
CA GLU A 142 -13.84 -11.64 6.34
C GLU A 142 -14.63 -12.61 5.44
N ASP A 143 -15.72 -12.16 4.82
CA ASP A 143 -16.53 -12.96 3.89
C ASP A 143 -15.74 -13.36 2.64
N LYS A 144 -14.90 -12.45 2.10
CA LYS A 144 -14.00 -12.77 0.97
C LYS A 144 -12.96 -13.81 1.36
N ILE A 145 -12.37 -13.70 2.55
CA ILE A 145 -11.40 -14.68 3.07
C ILE A 145 -12.07 -16.03 3.24
N ALA A 146 -13.28 -16.08 3.82
CA ALA A 146 -14.05 -17.30 3.95
C ALA A 146 -14.36 -17.93 2.57
N HIS A 147 -14.75 -17.11 1.60
CA HIS A 147 -15.05 -17.58 0.25
C HIS A 147 -13.81 -18.09 -0.50
N ILE A 148 -12.65 -17.44 -0.35
CA ILE A 148 -11.37 -17.91 -0.91
C ILE A 148 -11.02 -19.26 -0.28
N HIS A 149 -11.11 -19.39 1.04
CA HIS A 149 -10.82 -20.63 1.75
C HIS A 149 -11.74 -21.78 1.31
N ILE A 150 -13.04 -21.52 1.12
CA ILE A 150 -13.99 -22.51 0.60
C ILE A 150 -13.63 -22.92 -0.84
N LEU A 151 -13.28 -21.95 -1.70
CA LEU A 151 -12.85 -22.23 -3.07
C LEU A 151 -11.55 -23.07 -3.10
N GLU A 152 -10.60 -22.76 -2.24
CA GLU A 152 -9.34 -23.51 -2.10
C GLU A 152 -9.59 -24.94 -1.64
N GLN A 153 -10.45 -25.13 -0.63
CA GLN A 153 -10.87 -26.44 -0.17
C GLN A 153 -11.54 -27.24 -1.30
N GLN A 154 -12.47 -26.64 -2.04
CA GLN A 154 -13.11 -27.30 -3.19
C GLN A 154 -12.11 -27.68 -4.28
N LYS A 155 -11.12 -26.83 -4.56
CA LYS A 155 -10.07 -27.10 -5.54
C LYS A 155 -9.16 -28.25 -5.10
N SER A 156 -8.80 -28.30 -3.81
CA SER A 156 -8.02 -29.42 -3.26
C SER A 156 -8.78 -30.75 -3.30
N LEU A 157 -10.09 -30.73 -3.02
CA LEU A 157 -10.94 -31.92 -3.08
C LEU A 157 -11.06 -32.46 -4.50
N LYS A 158 -11.32 -31.57 -5.48
CA LYS A 158 -11.37 -31.96 -6.90
C LYS A 158 -10.06 -32.55 -7.40
N SER A 159 -8.93 -31.92 -7.06
CA SER A 159 -7.61 -32.45 -7.41
C SER A 159 -7.34 -33.81 -6.76
N GLN A 160 -7.81 -34.02 -5.52
CA GLN A 160 -7.69 -35.31 -4.86
C GLN A 160 -8.58 -36.40 -5.50
N GLU A 161 -9.80 -36.07 -5.90
CA GLU A 161 -10.69 -36.99 -6.62
C GLU A 161 -10.14 -37.37 -8.00
N GLU A 162 -9.61 -36.41 -8.75
CA GLU A 162 -8.93 -36.67 -10.04
C GLU A 162 -7.74 -37.61 -9.88
N GLN A 163 -6.94 -37.45 -8.82
CA GLN A 163 -5.81 -38.33 -8.54
C GLN A 163 -6.28 -39.77 -8.23
N ARG A 164 -7.35 -39.92 -7.44
CA ARG A 164 -7.94 -41.25 -7.16
C ARG A 164 -8.50 -41.90 -8.42
N ALA A 165 -9.13 -41.13 -9.31
CA ALA A 165 -9.63 -41.63 -10.58
C ALA A 165 -8.47 -42.12 -11.47
N GLN A 166 -7.39 -41.34 -11.59
CA GLN A 166 -6.19 -41.77 -12.33
C GLN A 166 -5.55 -43.03 -11.74
N ASP A 167 -5.48 -43.15 -10.43
CA ASP A 167 -4.88 -44.33 -9.80
C ASP A 167 -5.77 -45.57 -9.99
N SER A 168 -7.11 -45.41 -9.93
CA SER A 168 -8.04 -46.49 -10.27
C SER A 168 -7.93 -46.93 -11.73
N GLU A 169 -7.70 -46.00 -12.64
CA GLU A 169 -7.50 -46.29 -14.07
C GLU A 169 -6.17 -47.02 -14.30
N LYS A 170 -5.09 -46.60 -13.62
CA LYS A 170 -3.81 -47.35 -13.64
C LYS A 170 -3.98 -48.77 -13.13
N ASP A 171 -4.80 -48.97 -12.11
CA ASP A 171 -5.03 -50.30 -11.55
C ASP A 171 -5.86 -51.19 -12.48
N THR A 172 -6.90 -50.65 -13.14
CA THR A 172 -7.64 -51.41 -14.18
C THR A 172 -6.74 -51.77 -15.35
N TYR A 173 -5.88 -50.86 -15.83
CA TYR A 173 -4.89 -51.20 -16.87
C TYR A 173 -3.92 -52.30 -16.44
N LYS A 174 -3.46 -52.30 -15.18
CA LYS A 174 -2.60 -53.38 -14.65
C LYS A 174 -3.35 -54.72 -14.60
N GLU A 175 -4.62 -54.73 -14.21
CA GLU A 175 -5.43 -55.95 -14.19
C GLU A 175 -5.69 -56.51 -15.58
N ILE A 176 -6.04 -55.66 -16.55
CA ILE A 176 -6.21 -56.05 -17.96
C ILE A 176 -4.91 -56.65 -18.50
N ASN A 177 -3.77 -55.98 -18.26
CA ASN A 177 -2.47 -56.45 -18.75
C ASN A 177 -2.05 -57.78 -18.09
N LYS A 178 -2.40 -58.00 -16.81
CA LYS A 178 -2.22 -59.31 -16.14
C LYS A 178 -3.12 -60.38 -16.76
N PHE A 179 -4.37 -60.05 -17.07
CA PHE A 179 -5.32 -60.97 -17.71
C PHE A 179 -4.88 -61.35 -19.13
N GLU A 180 -4.45 -60.39 -19.95
CA GLU A 180 -3.92 -60.62 -21.28
C GLU A 180 -2.69 -61.54 -21.26
N LYS A 181 -1.76 -61.32 -20.32
CA LYS A 181 -0.60 -62.23 -20.13
C LYS A 181 -1.03 -63.65 -19.74
N SER A 182 -2.07 -63.80 -18.94
CA SER A 182 -2.63 -65.11 -18.60
C SER A 182 -3.31 -65.78 -19.80
N MET A 183 -3.97 -64.99 -20.67
CA MET A 183 -4.59 -65.47 -21.90
C MET A 183 -3.56 -65.90 -22.95
N VAL A 184 -2.47 -65.15 -23.12
CA VAL A 184 -1.37 -65.50 -24.03
C VAL A 184 -0.61 -66.72 -23.53
N GLY A 185 -0.47 -66.89 -22.20
CA GLY A 185 0.06 -68.12 -21.60
C GLY A 185 -0.81 -69.35 -21.89
N ASN A 186 -2.14 -69.20 -21.81
CA ASN A 186 -3.08 -70.31 -22.07
C ASN A 186 -3.30 -70.61 -23.56
N ALA A 187 -3.11 -69.63 -24.46
CA ALA A 187 -3.17 -69.85 -25.90
C ALA A 187 -1.97 -70.65 -26.44
N PHE A 188 -0.87 -70.70 -25.69
CA PHE A 188 0.32 -71.47 -26.07
C PHE A 188 0.30 -72.93 -25.60
N GLU A 189 -0.62 -73.30 -24.69
CA GLU A 189 -0.72 -74.69 -24.18
C GLU A 189 -1.76 -75.55 -24.93
N VAL A 190 -2.52 -74.99 -25.89
CA VAL A 190 -3.49 -75.75 -26.72
C VAL A 190 -3.05 -75.89 -28.19
N HIS A 191 -1.92 -75.34 -28.61
CA HIS A 191 -1.46 -75.40 -30.01
C HIS A 191 -0.10 -76.11 -30.21
N SER A 192 0.13 -77.23 -29.51
CA SER A 192 1.27 -78.11 -29.84
C SER A 192 0.95 -79.60 -29.99
N GLN A 193 -0.27 -80.08 -29.81
CA GLN A 193 -0.61 -81.47 -30.14
C GLN A 193 -2.06 -81.57 -30.58
N VAL A 194 -2.28 -81.69 -31.89
CA VAL A 194 -3.05 -82.74 -32.58
C VAL A 194 -3.19 -82.27 -34.03
N THR A 195 -2.30 -82.76 -34.88
CA THR A 195 -2.63 -82.98 -36.28
C THR A 195 -3.54 -84.20 -36.36
N ASP A 196 -4.51 -84.07 -37.25
CA ASP A 196 -5.24 -85.11 -37.97
C ASP A 196 -6.49 -85.74 -37.33
N SER A 197 -7.58 -85.48 -38.05
CA SER A 197 -8.71 -86.35 -38.36
C SER A 197 -10.02 -86.15 -37.60
N GLU A 198 -11.06 -85.96 -38.42
CA GLU A 198 -12.49 -86.21 -38.15
C GLU A 198 -13.14 -85.19 -37.21
N ILE A 199 -13.98 -84.27 -37.70
CA ILE A 199 -15.34 -84.53 -38.18
C ILE A 199 -15.75 -83.30 -39.00
N GLN A 200 -16.23 -83.50 -40.24
CA GLN A 200 -17.57 -83.10 -40.65
C GLN A 200 -17.73 -83.25 -42.17
N GLU A 201 -18.07 -84.47 -42.55
CA GLU A 201 -18.99 -84.75 -43.66
C GLU A 201 -20.12 -83.71 -43.70
N SER A 202 -20.25 -83.01 -44.82
CA SER A 202 -21.55 -82.72 -45.47
C SER A 202 -21.33 -81.92 -46.76
N LEU A 203 -20.84 -82.62 -47.79
CA LEU A 203 -21.05 -82.22 -49.18
C LEU A 203 -22.20 -83.05 -49.74
N GLN A 204 -23.40 -82.46 -49.86
CA GLN A 204 -24.32 -82.69 -51.00
C GLN A 204 -25.62 -81.91 -50.77
N THR A 205 -25.82 -80.81 -51.51
CA THR A 205 -26.83 -80.77 -52.58
C THR A 205 -26.84 -79.41 -53.30
N GLN A 206 -26.69 -79.50 -54.62
CA GLN A 206 -27.32 -78.66 -55.65
C GLN A 206 -26.94 -77.16 -55.71
N ASN A 207 -26.12 -76.79 -56.70
CA ASN A 207 -26.71 -76.29 -57.94
C ASN A 207 -25.74 -76.34 -59.13
N LEU A 208 -26.33 -76.65 -60.27
CA LEU A 208 -25.71 -76.79 -61.57
C LEU A 208 -25.36 -75.41 -62.17
N GLN A 209 -24.42 -75.45 -63.12
CA GLN A 209 -24.10 -74.42 -64.13
C GLN A 209 -23.13 -73.32 -63.68
N GLU A 210 -21.83 -73.55 -63.92
CA GLU A 210 -20.92 -72.47 -64.35
C GLU A 210 -19.66 -73.06 -65.02
N THR A 211 -19.85 -73.97 -65.97
CA THR A 211 -18.79 -74.42 -66.90
C THR A 211 -19.01 -73.82 -68.28
N THR A 212 -19.02 -72.50 -68.35
CA THR A 212 -18.79 -71.72 -69.58
C THR A 212 -18.29 -70.36 -69.10
N LEU A 213 -17.21 -69.83 -69.69
CA LEU A 213 -16.58 -68.50 -69.46
C LEU A 213 -15.18 -68.44 -68.80
N GLU A 214 -14.48 -69.56 -68.57
CA GLU A 214 -13.07 -69.49 -68.13
C GLU A 214 -12.08 -69.07 -69.25
N THR A 215 -12.50 -69.00 -70.51
CA THR A 215 -11.63 -68.61 -71.63
C THR A 215 -11.67 -67.11 -71.95
N THR A 216 -12.43 -66.31 -71.21
CA THR A 216 -12.57 -64.84 -71.44
C THR A 216 -12.10 -63.96 -70.28
N ALA A 217 -11.51 -64.53 -69.23
CA ALA A 217 -10.96 -63.76 -68.10
C ALA A 217 -9.48 -63.41 -68.25
N GLN A 218 -8.76 -64.02 -69.21
CA GLN A 218 -7.31 -63.81 -69.38
C GLN A 218 -6.96 -62.66 -70.35
N ALA A 219 -7.95 -62.05 -71.01
CA ALA A 219 -7.75 -60.90 -71.91
C ALA A 219 -8.20 -59.55 -71.31
N ALA A 220 -8.67 -59.55 -70.05
CA ALA A 220 -9.11 -58.35 -69.34
C ALA A 220 -8.12 -57.87 -68.27
N THR A 221 -6.88 -58.38 -68.32
CA THR A 221 -5.82 -58.08 -67.34
C THR A 221 -4.82 -57.03 -67.83
N GLU A 222 -5.12 -56.31 -68.91
CA GLU A 222 -4.18 -55.36 -69.54
C GLU A 222 -4.51 -53.88 -69.39
N LEU A 223 -5.58 -53.47 -68.70
CA LEU A 223 -5.85 -52.04 -68.48
C LEU A 223 -6.21 -51.74 -67.03
N LEU A 224 -5.19 -51.21 -66.34
CA LEU A 224 -5.18 -50.31 -65.18
C LEU A 224 -4.41 -50.92 -64.00
N PRO A 225 -3.33 -50.26 -63.55
CA PRO A 225 -2.87 -50.40 -62.18
C PRO A 225 -4.09 -50.14 -61.29
N THR A 226 -4.52 -51.16 -60.55
CA THR A 226 -5.47 -50.99 -59.45
C THR A 226 -4.82 -50.05 -58.46
N CYS A 227 -5.01 -48.75 -58.66
CA CYS A 227 -4.67 -47.75 -57.67
C CYS A 227 -5.53 -48.08 -56.46
N SER A 228 -4.89 -48.56 -55.39
CA SER A 228 -5.52 -48.92 -54.14
C SER A 228 -6.36 -47.74 -53.64
N ASP A 229 -7.69 -47.80 -53.79
CA ASP A 229 -8.65 -46.84 -53.22
C ASP A 229 -8.41 -46.68 -51.71
N ASP A 230 -7.92 -47.73 -51.06
CA ASP A 230 -7.58 -47.78 -49.64
C ASP A 230 -6.32 -46.95 -49.27
N ASP A 231 -5.37 -46.79 -50.20
CA ASP A 231 -4.19 -45.93 -50.00
C ASP A 231 -4.54 -44.45 -50.15
N TYR A 232 -5.50 -44.13 -51.02
CA TYR A 232 -6.01 -42.78 -51.21
C TYR A 232 -6.86 -42.34 -50.00
N VAL A 233 -7.75 -43.20 -49.50
CA VAL A 233 -8.54 -42.95 -48.29
C VAL A 233 -7.66 -42.76 -47.05
N ARG A 234 -6.60 -43.58 -46.89
CA ARG A 234 -5.63 -43.40 -45.78
C ARG A 234 -4.89 -42.07 -45.84
N LYS A 235 -4.52 -41.58 -47.02
CA LYS A 235 -3.90 -40.25 -47.19
C LYS A 235 -4.85 -39.12 -46.80
N ILE A 236 -6.14 -39.25 -47.13
CA ILE A 236 -7.16 -38.25 -46.74
C ILE A 236 -7.35 -38.23 -45.22
N GLN A 237 -7.49 -39.40 -44.59
CA GLN A 237 -7.63 -39.50 -43.13
C GLN A 237 -6.43 -38.89 -42.42
N LYS A 238 -5.21 -39.20 -42.88
CA LYS A 238 -3.98 -38.64 -42.33
C LYS A 238 -3.93 -37.11 -42.46
N HIS A 239 -4.29 -36.55 -43.61
CA HIS A 239 -4.32 -35.10 -43.78
C HIS A 239 -5.40 -34.42 -42.92
N LEU A 240 -6.56 -35.06 -42.73
CA LEU A 240 -7.58 -34.56 -41.81
C LEU A 240 -7.08 -34.52 -40.36
N GLU A 241 -6.38 -35.57 -39.90
CA GLU A 241 -5.76 -35.62 -38.57
C GLU A 241 -4.67 -34.55 -38.40
N GLU A 242 -3.79 -34.40 -39.40
CA GLU A 242 -2.75 -33.37 -39.41
C GLU A 242 -3.34 -31.96 -39.39
N ASP A 243 -4.41 -31.72 -40.17
CA ASP A 243 -5.12 -30.44 -40.20
C ASP A 243 -5.85 -30.15 -38.88
N MET A 244 -6.47 -31.17 -38.28
CA MET A 244 -7.07 -31.06 -36.95
C MET A 244 -6.02 -30.68 -35.91
N PHE A 245 -4.89 -31.39 -35.88
CA PHE A 245 -3.78 -31.09 -34.99
C PHE A 245 -3.24 -29.67 -35.22
N ALA A 246 -3.06 -29.24 -36.48
CA ALA A 246 -2.61 -27.89 -36.81
C ALA A 246 -3.60 -26.81 -36.33
N ARG A 247 -4.92 -27.06 -36.41
CA ARG A 247 -5.96 -26.16 -35.88
C ARG A 247 -5.91 -26.09 -34.36
N GLU A 248 -5.81 -27.23 -33.68
CA GLU A 248 -5.69 -27.28 -32.23
C GLU A 248 -4.45 -26.56 -31.72
N GLN A 249 -3.31 -26.71 -32.39
CA GLN A 249 -2.08 -25.99 -32.03
C GLN A 249 -2.23 -24.49 -32.23
N ARG A 250 -2.85 -24.05 -33.33
CA ARG A 250 -3.16 -22.62 -33.54
C ARG A 250 -4.09 -22.10 -32.44
N GLU A 251 -5.09 -22.88 -32.05
CA GLU A 251 -6.01 -22.51 -30.98
C GLU A 251 -5.35 -22.47 -29.61
N LYS A 252 -4.50 -23.46 -29.27
CA LYS A 252 -3.67 -23.46 -28.06
C LYS A 252 -2.77 -22.23 -28.00
N ARG A 253 -2.14 -21.83 -29.12
CA ARG A 253 -1.35 -20.59 -29.19
C ARG A 253 -2.19 -19.35 -28.97
N ARG A 254 -3.39 -19.26 -29.56
CA ARG A 254 -4.33 -18.14 -29.34
C ARG A 254 -4.75 -18.06 -27.88
N ARG A 255 -5.15 -19.18 -27.28
CA ARG A 255 -5.56 -19.26 -25.86
C ARG A 255 -4.40 -18.92 -24.92
N LYS A 256 -3.20 -19.42 -25.21
CA LYS A 256 -1.99 -19.10 -24.44
C LYS A 256 -1.69 -17.60 -24.50
N MET A 257 -1.71 -17.00 -25.70
CA MET A 257 -1.45 -15.57 -25.86
C MET A 257 -2.49 -14.72 -25.12
N LEU A 258 -3.78 -15.06 -25.19
CA LEU A 258 -4.83 -14.33 -24.47
C LEU A 258 -4.67 -14.45 -22.95
N MET A 259 -4.36 -15.66 -22.47
CA MET A 259 -4.11 -15.90 -21.04
C MET A 259 -2.88 -15.12 -20.57
N GLU A 260 -1.81 -15.13 -21.35
CA GLU A 260 -0.57 -14.43 -21.05
C GLU A 260 -0.76 -12.90 -21.06
N GLN A 261 -1.63 -12.36 -21.93
CA GLN A 261 -2.04 -10.96 -21.88
C GLN A 261 -2.83 -10.62 -20.61
N LEU A 262 -3.76 -11.48 -20.18
CA LEU A 262 -4.52 -11.28 -18.94
C LEU A 262 -3.60 -11.31 -17.72
N ILE A 263 -2.69 -12.30 -17.65
CA ILE A 263 -1.71 -12.43 -16.57
C ILE A 263 -0.77 -11.22 -16.53
N ALA A 264 -0.31 -10.74 -17.69
CA ALA A 264 0.57 -9.57 -17.74
C ALA A 264 -0.13 -8.32 -17.19
N HIS A 265 -1.40 -8.10 -17.56
CA HIS A 265 -2.20 -6.99 -17.05
C HIS A 265 -2.48 -7.12 -15.55
N GLU A 266 -2.84 -8.31 -15.08
CA GLU A 266 -3.06 -8.59 -13.65
C GLU A 266 -1.79 -8.32 -12.84
N ALA A 267 -0.62 -8.77 -13.31
CA ALA A 267 0.66 -8.50 -12.67
C ALA A 267 0.99 -7.00 -12.61
N GLU A 268 0.68 -6.24 -13.67
CA GLU A 268 0.85 -4.78 -13.68
C GLU A 268 -0.07 -4.10 -12.64
N GLU A 269 -1.32 -4.56 -12.50
CA GLU A 269 -2.24 -4.05 -11.49
C GLU A 269 -1.76 -4.35 -10.06
N GLU A 270 -1.24 -5.56 -9.82
CA GLU A 270 -0.67 -5.95 -8.52
C GLU A 270 0.51 -5.05 -8.15
N ILE A 271 1.44 -4.82 -9.07
CA ILE A 271 2.59 -3.92 -8.86
C ILE A 271 2.09 -2.51 -8.49
N TYR A 272 1.11 -1.98 -9.21
CA TYR A 272 0.55 -0.66 -8.92
C TYR A 272 -0.07 -0.60 -7.51
N GLN A 273 -0.80 -1.63 -7.10
CA GLN A 273 -1.40 -1.70 -5.77
C GLN A 273 -0.33 -1.78 -4.67
N GLU A 274 0.72 -2.58 -4.88
CA GLU A 274 1.86 -2.70 -3.96
C GLU A 274 2.61 -1.37 -3.81
N GLU A 275 2.91 -0.69 -4.91
CA GLU A 275 3.58 0.62 -4.89
C GLU A 275 2.80 1.65 -4.06
N GLN A 276 1.47 1.68 -4.21
CA GLN A 276 0.61 2.57 -3.42
C GLN A 276 0.64 2.24 -1.92
N LEU A 277 0.70 0.95 -1.58
CA LEU A 277 0.84 0.50 -0.19
C LEU A 277 2.21 0.88 0.38
N VAL A 278 3.29 0.63 -0.36
CA VAL A 278 4.66 1.01 0.02
C VAL A 278 4.74 2.52 0.25
N TYR A 279 4.15 3.34 -0.63
CA TYR A 279 4.13 4.79 -0.46
C TYR A 279 3.45 5.23 0.84
N ARG A 280 2.28 4.65 1.17
CA ARG A 280 1.57 4.94 2.43
C ARG A 280 2.38 4.54 3.65
N LEU A 281 2.97 3.34 3.64
CA LEU A 281 3.80 2.83 4.73
C LEU A 281 5.07 3.67 4.93
N MET A 282 5.75 4.05 3.84
CA MET A 282 6.93 4.91 3.91
C MET A 282 6.60 6.29 4.49
N ARG A 283 5.45 6.87 4.11
CA ARG A 283 5.00 8.16 4.66
C ARG A 283 4.74 8.08 6.16
N GLN A 284 4.08 7.03 6.63
CA GLN A 284 3.86 6.82 8.07
C GLN A 284 5.19 6.65 8.82
N SER A 285 6.12 5.85 8.29
CA SER A 285 7.46 5.68 8.87
C SER A 285 8.22 7.01 8.97
N GLN A 286 8.13 7.89 7.98
CA GLN A 286 8.76 9.21 8.04
C GLN A 286 8.12 10.10 9.11
N GLN A 287 6.79 10.07 9.24
CA GLN A 287 6.08 10.83 10.27
C GLN A 287 6.47 10.36 11.68
N GLU A 288 6.58 9.06 11.91
CA GLU A 288 7.05 8.50 13.18
C GLU A 288 8.48 8.94 13.51
N ARG A 289 9.40 8.93 12.54
CA ARG A 289 10.77 9.44 12.73
C ARG A 289 10.78 10.91 13.15
N ARG A 290 9.93 11.75 12.53
CA ARG A 290 9.81 13.17 12.90
C ARG A 290 9.29 13.35 14.33
N ILE A 291 8.25 12.61 14.69
CA ILE A 291 7.68 12.62 16.04
C ILE A 291 8.71 12.15 17.07
N ALA A 292 9.47 11.10 16.78
CA ALA A 292 10.51 10.57 17.66
C ALA A 292 11.62 11.61 17.93
N VAL A 293 12.07 12.33 16.90
CA VAL A 293 13.06 13.41 17.05
C VAL A 293 12.52 14.55 17.91
N GLN A 294 11.28 15.01 17.65
CA GLN A 294 10.63 16.05 18.46
C GLN A 294 10.48 15.62 19.92
N LEU A 295 10.06 14.38 20.16
CA LEU A 295 9.93 13.82 21.50
C LEU A 295 11.27 13.77 22.23
N MET A 296 12.36 13.39 21.54
CA MET A 296 13.70 13.42 22.11
C MET A 296 14.14 14.84 22.49
N HIS A 297 13.85 15.84 21.64
CA HIS A 297 14.14 17.25 21.96
C HIS A 297 13.40 17.71 23.22
N VAL A 298 12.08 17.50 23.28
CA VAL A 298 11.26 17.89 24.44
C VAL A 298 11.70 17.18 25.71
N ARG A 299 12.06 15.89 25.64
CA ARG A 299 12.60 15.14 26.79
C ARG A 299 13.90 15.75 27.29
N HIS A 300 14.81 16.10 26.38
CA HIS A 300 16.07 16.73 26.74
C HIS A 300 15.86 18.10 27.39
N GLU A 301 15.05 18.97 26.78
CA GLU A 301 14.71 20.29 27.32
C GLU A 301 14.08 20.21 28.72
N LYS A 302 13.15 19.26 28.92
CA LYS A 302 12.53 19.02 30.22
C LYS A 302 13.55 18.61 31.27
N GLU A 303 14.52 17.78 30.92
CA GLU A 303 15.58 17.39 31.84
C GLU A 303 16.47 18.59 32.18
N VAL A 304 16.83 19.42 31.19
CA VAL A 304 17.56 20.67 31.42
C VAL A 304 16.79 21.61 32.37
N LEU A 305 15.48 21.77 32.19
CA LEU A 305 14.65 22.58 33.09
C LEU A 305 14.61 22.02 34.51
N LYS A 306 14.54 20.69 34.65
CA LYS A 306 14.59 20.03 35.96
C LYS A 306 15.93 20.27 36.65
N GLN A 307 17.04 20.12 35.92
CA GLN A 307 18.38 20.40 36.45
C GLN A 307 18.54 21.87 36.83
N ASN A 308 18.05 22.79 36.00
CA ASN A 308 18.06 24.22 36.30
C ASN A 308 17.23 24.56 37.55
N ARG A 309 16.10 23.88 37.78
CA ARG A 309 15.30 24.05 38.99
C ARG A 309 16.07 23.59 40.23
N ILE A 310 16.63 22.38 40.20
CA ILE A 310 17.44 21.83 41.29
C ILE A 310 18.63 22.75 41.59
N PHE A 311 19.30 23.23 40.54
CA PHE A 311 20.42 24.14 40.67
C PHE A 311 20.03 25.44 41.39
N ARG A 312 18.90 26.05 41.01
CA ARG A 312 18.41 27.27 41.68
C ARG A 312 17.99 27.01 43.13
N GLU A 313 17.31 25.89 43.39
CA GLU A 313 16.92 25.51 44.75
C GLU A 313 18.15 25.38 45.67
N LYS A 314 19.22 24.72 45.21
CA LYS A 314 20.50 24.65 45.92
C LYS A 314 21.09 26.03 46.19
N GLN A 315 21.10 26.92 45.20
CA GLN A 315 21.60 28.28 45.40
C GLN A 315 20.78 29.12 46.38
N TYR A 316 19.47 28.87 46.48
CA TYR A 316 18.63 29.51 47.50
C TYR A 316 18.87 28.92 48.88
N GLU A 317 19.03 27.60 48.98
CA GLU A 317 19.39 26.92 50.23
C GLU A 317 20.72 27.44 50.78
N GLU A 318 21.75 27.52 49.95
CA GLU A 318 23.06 28.06 50.32
C GLU A 318 22.97 29.52 50.80
N ARG A 319 22.17 30.35 50.14
CA ARG A 319 21.94 31.74 50.58
C ARG A 319 21.22 31.80 51.92
N ARG A 320 20.15 31.01 52.11
CA ARG A 320 19.44 30.95 53.40
C ARG A 320 20.35 30.51 54.53
N LEU A 321 21.21 29.52 54.30
CA LEU A 321 22.18 29.04 55.29
C LEU A 321 23.18 30.13 55.66
N LYS A 322 23.69 30.89 54.69
CA LYS A 322 24.60 32.02 54.93
C LYS A 322 23.91 33.15 55.68
N GLU A 323 22.73 33.57 55.23
CA GLU A 323 21.93 34.61 55.89
C GLU A 323 21.58 34.23 57.33
N PHE A 324 21.29 32.95 57.58
CA PHE A 324 21.06 32.42 58.92
C PHE A 324 22.32 32.51 59.80
N GLN A 325 23.48 32.11 59.27
CA GLN A 325 24.74 32.20 60.01
C GLN A 325 25.12 33.66 60.29
N GLU A 326 24.98 34.55 59.30
CA GLU A 326 25.23 35.99 59.48
C GLU A 326 24.28 36.63 60.50
N ALA A 327 23.05 36.14 60.62
CA ALA A 327 22.11 36.60 61.64
C ALA A 327 22.58 36.20 63.05
N LEU A 328 23.01 34.95 63.23
CA LEU A 328 23.59 34.47 64.49
C LEU A 328 24.84 35.26 64.86
N ASP A 329 25.73 35.51 63.90
CA ASP A 329 26.97 36.26 64.12
C ASP A 329 26.73 37.76 64.42
N ARG A 330 25.57 38.33 64.05
CA ARG A 330 25.17 39.70 64.42
C ARG A 330 24.55 39.81 65.81
N GLU A 331 23.91 38.74 66.29
CA GLU A 331 23.26 38.71 67.60
C GLU A 331 24.20 38.32 68.75
N ALA A 332 25.36 37.70 68.44
CA ALA A 332 26.42 37.32 69.38
C ALA A 332 27.37 38.48 69.75
#